data_AF-A0A945I588-F1
#
_entry.id   AF-A0A945I588-F1
#
_cell.length_a   1.000
_cell.length_b   1.000
_cell.length_c   1.000
_cell.angle_alpha   90.00
_cell.angle_beta   90.00
_cell.angle_gamma   90.00
#
_symmetry.space_group_name_H-M   'P 1'
#
loop_
_entity.id
_entity.type
_entity.pdbx_description
1 polymer ?
#
loop_
_entity_poly.entity_id
_entity_poly.type
_entity_poly.pdbx_seq_one_letter_code
_entity_poly.pdbx_strand_id
1 'polypeptide(L)'
;MKITKKMAQPIDTQQLIALSYFNSSLSVQMLKYSQRVINNLNRYKKMENRFVRVSLVVFFSIIVGACSAVTSAPTMMPELLGVDGVTVATTGKTISDHIVSYTSGKNCSTVRRSTGQNFCEEDDLSPPEEIYCYNSLGNVNCFATPQPYGQGNSTIDHISGKPGLIR
;
A
#
# COMPACT_ATOMS: atom_id res chain seq x y z
N MET A 1 55.27 4.83 80.50
CA MET A 1 54.07 5.71 80.41
C MET A 1 54.51 7.11 79.99
N LYS A 2 54.28 7.50 78.73
CA LYS A 2 54.29 8.91 78.28
C LYS A 2 53.28 9.02 77.13
N ILE A 3 52.06 9.37 77.50
CA ILE A 3 50.98 9.71 76.56
C ILE A 3 51.34 11.09 75.99
N THR A 4 51.80 11.15 74.74
CA THR A 4 52.00 12.41 74.04
C THR A 4 50.63 12.95 73.64
N LYS A 5 50.14 13.96 74.36
CA LYS A 5 49.00 14.79 73.92
C LYS A 5 49.39 15.45 72.60
N LYS A 6 48.81 15.02 71.47
CA LYS A 6 48.83 15.81 70.24
C LYS A 6 48.03 17.08 70.50
N MET A 7 48.72 18.21 70.60
CA MET A 7 48.10 19.53 70.60
C MET A 7 47.34 19.69 69.28
N ALA A 8 46.03 19.85 69.35
CA ALA A 8 45.23 20.34 68.24
C ALA A 8 45.70 21.78 67.93
N GLN A 9 46.28 21.98 66.76
CA GLN A 9 46.65 23.32 66.28
C GLN A 9 45.37 24.13 66.04
N PRO A 10 45.33 25.42 66.44
CA PRO A 10 44.19 26.28 66.14
C PRO A 10 44.14 26.52 64.63
N ILE A 11 43.01 26.16 64.02
CA ILE A 11 42.73 26.48 62.61
C ILE A 11 42.59 28.01 62.53
N ASP A 12 43.53 28.64 61.83
CA ASP A 12 43.50 30.09 61.61
C ASP A 12 42.22 30.49 60.85
N THR A 13 41.56 31.54 61.31
CA THR A 13 40.41 32.18 60.64
C THR A 13 40.61 32.39 59.15
N GLN A 14 41.85 32.64 58.70
CA GLN A 14 42.23 32.72 57.28
C GLN A 14 41.92 31.41 56.50
N GLN A 15 42.15 30.24 57.10
CA GLN A 15 41.87 28.95 56.45
C GLN A 15 40.37 28.67 56.33
N LEU A 16 39.57 29.04 57.33
CA LEU A 16 38.10 28.89 57.26
C LEU A 16 37.49 29.74 56.15
N ILE A 17 38.01 30.96 55.97
CA ILE A 17 37.60 31.85 54.88
C ILE A 17 38.01 31.28 53.52
N ALA A 18 39.23 30.77 53.37
CA ALA A 18 39.68 30.16 52.12
C ALA A 18 38.85 28.93 51.71
N LEU A 19 38.45 28.09 52.67
CA LEU A 19 37.61 26.92 52.41
C LEU A 19 36.16 27.29 52.02
N SER A 20 35.60 28.38 52.54
CA SER A 20 34.26 28.84 52.15
C SER A 20 34.25 29.42 50.71
N TYR A 21 35.31 30.16 50.34
CA TYR A 21 35.51 30.62 48.96
C TYR A 21 35.74 29.46 47.99
N PHE A 22 36.50 28.43 48.39
CA PHE A 22 36.70 27.26 47.54
C PHE A 22 35.41 26.47 47.32
N ASN A 23 34.65 26.20 48.39
CA ASN A 23 33.36 25.49 48.30
C ASN A 23 32.34 26.24 47.44
N SER A 24 32.22 27.56 47.61
CA SER A 24 31.32 28.38 46.77
C SER A 24 31.74 28.38 45.29
N SER A 25 33.04 28.44 45.00
CA SER A 25 33.53 28.36 43.62
C SER A 25 33.21 27.01 42.96
N LEU A 26 33.34 25.91 43.71
CA LEU A 26 33.03 24.56 43.23
C LEU A 26 31.51 24.41 42.98
N SER A 27 30.67 24.93 43.88
CA SER A 27 29.21 24.95 43.69
C SER A 27 28.81 25.73 42.42
N VAL A 28 29.42 26.89 42.18
CA VAL A 28 29.16 27.70 40.98
C VAL A 28 29.62 26.98 39.69
N GLN A 29 30.76 26.28 39.73
CA GLN A 29 31.23 25.49 38.59
C GLN A 29 30.29 24.32 38.28
N MET A 30 29.82 23.61 39.30
CA MET A 30 28.89 22.48 39.14
C MET A 30 27.53 22.93 38.59
N LEU A 31 27.03 24.09 39.01
CA LEU A 31 25.81 24.70 38.45
C LEU A 31 26.00 25.13 36.99
N LYS A 32 27.17 25.68 36.62
CA LYS A 32 27.48 26.00 35.22
C LYS A 32 27.60 24.74 34.35
N TYR A 33 28.17 23.67 34.89
CA TYR A 33 28.26 22.38 34.19
C TYR A 33 26.88 21.78 33.95
N SER A 34 26.02 21.71 34.98
CA SER A 34 24.66 21.20 34.84
C SER A 34 23.84 22.04 33.85
N GLN A 35 23.93 23.37 33.93
CA GLN A 35 23.27 24.26 32.98
C GLN A 35 23.77 24.04 31.54
N ARG A 36 25.08 23.78 31.36
CA ARG A 36 25.66 23.48 30.04
C ARG A 36 25.14 22.15 29.48
N VAL A 37 25.01 21.12 30.30
CA VAL A 37 24.43 19.81 29.91
C VAL A 37 22.95 19.97 29.53
N ILE A 38 22.15 20.67 30.33
CA ILE A 38 20.73 20.94 30.04
C ILE A 38 20.59 21.74 28.75
N ASN A 39 21.43 22.75 28.53
CA ASN A 39 21.41 23.54 27.29
C ASN A 39 21.75 22.69 26.06
N ASN A 40 22.67 21.74 26.17
CA ASN A 40 23.01 20.81 25.08
C ASN A 40 21.86 19.83 24.78
N LEU A 41 21.23 19.26 25.81
CA LEU A 41 20.06 18.39 25.64
C LEU A 41 18.87 19.12 24.98
N ASN A 42 18.61 20.36 25.42
CA ASN A 42 17.58 21.20 24.81
C ASN A 42 17.90 21.56 23.36
N ARG A 43 19.18 21.76 23.01
CA ARG A 43 19.60 21.96 21.61
C ARG A 43 19.33 20.72 20.75
N TYR A 44 19.61 19.52 21.24
CA TYR A 44 19.32 18.28 20.51
C TYR A 44 17.82 18.11 20.25
N LYS A 45 16.98 18.28 21.27
CA LYS A 45 15.51 18.18 21.15
C LYS A 45 14.91 19.26 20.24
N LYS A 46 15.51 20.46 20.23
CA LYS A 46 15.14 21.55 19.32
C LYS A 46 15.49 21.22 17.86
N MET A 47 16.58 20.50 17.61
CA MET A 47 16.95 20.07 16.25
C MET A 47 16.00 18.98 15.73
N GLU A 48 15.64 18.00 16.56
CA GLU A 48 14.66 16.96 16.21
C GLU A 48 13.29 17.58 15.86
N ASN A 49 12.77 18.48 16.71
CA ASN A 49 11.52 19.18 16.44
C ASN A 49 11.60 20.08 15.20
N ARG A 50 12.77 20.68 14.92
CA ARG A 50 12.97 21.48 13.70
C ARG A 50 12.93 20.58 12.46
N PHE A 51 13.54 19.40 12.51
CA PHE A 51 13.54 18.44 11.42
C PHE A 51 12.13 17.91 11.13
N VAL A 52 11.40 17.50 12.18
CA VAL A 52 10.00 17.04 12.05
C VAL A 52 9.11 18.13 11.44
N ARG A 53 9.26 19.39 11.89
CA ARG A 53 8.50 20.52 11.34
C ARG A 53 8.82 20.78 9.87
N VAL A 54 10.10 20.77 9.49
CA VAL A 54 10.50 20.96 8.09
C VAL A 54 9.95 19.84 7.22
N SER A 55 10.09 18.58 7.67
CA SER A 55 9.56 17.43 6.96
C SER A 55 8.04 17.55 6.74
N LEU A 56 7.29 17.88 7.79
CA LEU A 56 5.83 18.06 7.72
C LEU A 56 5.45 19.18 6.73
N VAL A 57 6.16 20.31 6.73
CA VAL A 57 5.93 21.41 5.78
C VAL A 57 6.23 21.00 4.33
N VAL A 58 7.31 20.24 4.09
CA VAL A 58 7.66 19.74 2.75
C VAL A 58 6.59 18.78 2.23
N PHE A 59 6.19 17.80 3.04
CA PHE A 59 5.13 16.86 2.67
C PHE A 59 3.81 17.57 2.38
N PHE A 60 3.40 18.51 3.25
CA PHE A 60 2.18 19.28 3.04
C PHE A 60 2.25 20.13 1.76
N SER A 61 3.40 20.72 1.45
CA SER A 61 3.61 21.49 0.22
C SER A 61 3.48 20.64 -1.04
N ILE A 62 3.99 19.41 -1.03
CA ILE A 62 3.85 18.45 -2.14
C ILE A 62 2.38 18.08 -2.35
N ILE A 63 1.65 17.80 -1.26
CA ILE A 63 0.23 17.43 -1.31
C ILE A 63 -0.62 18.59 -1.85
N VAL A 64 -0.37 19.82 -1.40
CA VAL A 64 -1.11 21.00 -1.89
C VAL A 64 -0.79 21.28 -3.37
N GLY A 65 0.47 21.11 -3.81
CA GLY A 65 0.85 21.27 -5.21
C GLY A 65 0.16 20.29 -6.16
N ALA A 66 -0.13 19.07 -5.70
CA ALA A 66 -0.84 18.05 -6.48
C ALA A 66 -2.34 18.37 -6.70
N CYS A 67 -2.95 19.21 -5.85
CA CYS A 67 -4.37 19.54 -5.95
C CYS A 67 -4.67 20.55 -7.09
N SER A 68 -3.71 21.40 -7.45
CA SER A 68 -3.84 22.34 -8.57
C SER A 68 -3.70 21.69 -9.95
N ALA A 69 -3.21 20.44 -10.03
CA ALA A 69 -3.08 19.72 -11.30
C ALA A 69 -4.37 19.01 -11.74
N VAL A 70 -5.39 18.93 -10.88
CA VAL A 70 -6.58 18.08 -11.11
C VAL A 70 -7.88 18.84 -11.40
N THR A 71 -7.87 20.19 -11.39
CA THR A 71 -9.11 20.99 -11.42
C THR A 71 -9.41 21.72 -12.73
N SER A 72 -8.58 21.66 -13.76
CA SER A 72 -9.00 22.04 -15.11
C SER A 72 -9.54 20.80 -15.85
N ALA A 73 -10.87 20.72 -15.94
CA ALA A 73 -11.77 20.06 -16.92
C ALA A 73 -11.21 19.07 -17.97
N PRO A 74 -12.03 18.14 -18.51
CA PRO A 74 -11.63 16.86 -19.08
C PRO A 74 -10.97 17.02 -20.46
N THR A 75 -9.70 17.39 -20.47
CA THR A 75 -8.83 17.22 -21.62
C THR A 75 -7.62 16.47 -21.12
N MET A 76 -7.73 15.14 -21.19
CA MET A 76 -6.62 14.20 -21.36
C MET A 76 -5.35 14.61 -20.63
N MET A 77 -5.20 14.14 -19.39
CA MET A 77 -3.94 14.13 -18.64
C MET A 77 -2.77 13.71 -19.56
N PRO A 78 -1.89 14.63 -20.00
CA PRO A 78 -0.79 14.26 -20.89
C PRO A 78 0.25 13.42 -20.17
N GLU A 79 0.44 13.63 -18.86
CA GLU A 79 1.37 12.84 -18.04
C GLU A 79 0.83 11.46 -17.69
N LEU A 80 -0.48 11.31 -17.43
CA LEU A 80 -1.06 9.99 -17.15
C LEU A 80 -1.12 9.14 -18.42
N LEU A 81 -1.34 9.73 -19.60
CA LEU A 81 -1.19 9.04 -20.89
C LEU A 81 0.25 8.60 -21.16
N GLY A 82 1.26 9.34 -20.70
CA GLY A 82 2.66 8.93 -20.81
C GLY A 82 2.94 7.69 -19.98
N VAL A 83 2.50 7.70 -18.72
CA VAL A 83 2.73 6.57 -17.81
C VAL A 83 1.87 5.36 -18.18
N ASP A 84 0.57 5.54 -18.38
CA ASP A 84 -0.32 4.47 -18.84
C ASP A 84 0.06 3.98 -20.24
N GLY A 85 0.54 4.88 -21.11
CA GLY A 85 1.06 4.53 -22.43
C GLY A 85 2.32 3.67 -22.35
N VAL A 86 3.25 3.98 -21.43
CA VAL A 86 4.44 3.16 -21.19
C VAL A 86 4.07 1.81 -20.57
N THR A 87 3.16 1.78 -19.60
CA THR A 87 2.71 0.50 -19.02
C THR A 87 1.94 -0.34 -20.02
N VAL A 88 1.13 0.27 -20.88
CA VAL A 88 0.46 -0.42 -21.98
C VAL A 88 1.47 -0.92 -23.02
N ALA A 89 2.46 -0.11 -23.40
CA ALA A 89 3.48 -0.52 -24.36
C ALA A 89 4.34 -1.69 -23.85
N THR A 90 4.56 -1.76 -22.53
CA THR A 90 5.40 -2.79 -21.90
C THR A 90 4.62 -4.03 -21.46
N THR A 91 3.40 -3.86 -20.92
CA THR A 91 2.61 -4.94 -20.28
C THR A 91 1.23 -5.15 -20.92
N GLY A 92 0.82 -4.32 -21.87
CA GLY A 92 -0.52 -4.37 -22.47
C GLY A 92 -1.65 -3.90 -21.55
N LYS A 93 -1.32 -3.28 -20.40
CA LYS A 93 -2.25 -2.86 -19.34
C LYS A 93 -1.94 -1.45 -18.85
N THR A 94 -2.98 -0.67 -18.60
CA THR A 94 -2.85 0.60 -17.87
C THR A 94 -2.57 0.34 -16.38
N ILE A 95 -2.12 1.35 -15.63
CA ILE A 95 -1.92 1.20 -14.18
C ILE A 95 -3.25 0.85 -13.50
N SER A 96 -4.34 1.48 -13.93
CA SER A 96 -5.68 1.14 -13.44
C SER A 96 -6.06 -0.30 -13.73
N ASP A 97 -5.70 -0.82 -14.90
CA ASP A 97 -6.00 -2.22 -15.27
C ASP A 97 -5.24 -3.21 -14.40
N HIS A 98 -4.01 -2.89 -13.97
CA HIS A 98 -3.25 -3.70 -13.02
C HIS A 98 -3.94 -3.75 -11.65
N ILE A 99 -4.43 -2.61 -11.15
CA ILE A 99 -5.15 -2.54 -9.87
C ILE A 99 -6.45 -3.35 -9.95
N VAL A 100 -7.21 -3.19 -11.03
CA VAL A 100 -8.47 -3.92 -11.22
C VAL A 100 -8.20 -5.42 -11.39
N SER A 101 -7.17 -5.80 -12.15
CA SER A 101 -6.79 -7.20 -12.31
C SER A 101 -6.37 -7.83 -10.98
N TYR A 102 -5.59 -7.10 -10.18
CA TYR A 102 -5.13 -7.57 -8.87
C TYR A 102 -6.28 -7.71 -7.86
N THR A 103 -7.21 -6.74 -7.84
CA THR A 103 -8.32 -6.74 -6.88
C THR A 103 -9.43 -7.73 -7.25
N SER A 104 -9.71 -7.89 -8.54
CA SER A 104 -10.73 -8.83 -9.03
C SER A 104 -10.22 -10.27 -9.18
N GLY A 105 -8.90 -10.46 -9.23
CA GLY A 105 -8.28 -11.76 -9.55
C GLY A 105 -8.48 -12.20 -11.00
N LYS A 106 -8.95 -11.30 -11.87
CA LYS A 106 -9.23 -11.53 -13.29
C LYS A 106 -8.21 -10.82 -14.18
N ASN A 107 -7.99 -11.30 -15.39
CA ASN A 107 -7.11 -10.67 -16.35
C ASN A 107 -7.84 -9.55 -17.11
N CYS A 108 -7.89 -8.35 -16.52
CA CYS A 108 -8.61 -7.21 -17.09
C CYS A 108 -7.70 -6.20 -17.79
N SER A 109 -8.09 -5.69 -18.97
CA SER A 109 -7.34 -4.67 -19.72
C SER A 109 -8.25 -3.76 -20.53
N THR A 110 -8.01 -2.44 -20.42
CA THR A 110 -8.66 -1.42 -21.23
C THR A 110 -8.31 -1.56 -22.72
N VAL A 111 -7.13 -2.11 -23.03
CA VAL A 111 -6.68 -2.37 -24.41
C VAL A 111 -7.52 -3.46 -25.08
N ARG A 112 -7.86 -4.55 -24.36
CA ARG A 112 -8.80 -5.57 -24.89
C ARG A 112 -10.17 -4.98 -25.19
N ARG A 113 -10.65 -4.14 -24.28
CA ARG A 113 -11.93 -3.47 -24.45
C ARG A 113 -11.94 -2.56 -25.68
N SER A 114 -10.84 -1.88 -25.99
CA SER A 114 -10.74 -1.04 -27.18
C SER A 114 -10.64 -1.84 -28.48
N THR A 115 -10.18 -3.10 -28.45
CA THR A 115 -10.18 -4.02 -29.59
C THR A 115 -11.49 -4.80 -29.76
N GLY A 116 -12.53 -4.46 -28.99
CA GLY A 116 -13.87 -5.05 -29.11
C GLY A 116 -14.07 -6.36 -28.34
N GLN A 117 -13.13 -6.73 -27.48
CA GLN A 117 -13.26 -7.87 -26.56
C GLN A 117 -13.85 -7.42 -25.22
N ASN A 118 -14.23 -8.37 -24.36
CA ASN A 118 -14.63 -8.00 -23.00
C ASN A 118 -13.44 -7.46 -22.21
N PHE A 119 -13.77 -6.68 -21.18
CA PHE A 119 -12.78 -6.00 -20.37
C PHE A 119 -11.90 -6.98 -19.59
N CYS A 120 -12.46 -8.07 -19.09
CA CYS A 120 -11.72 -9.17 -18.49
C CYS A 120 -11.81 -10.39 -19.41
N GLU A 121 -10.69 -11.10 -19.57
CA GLU A 121 -10.57 -12.25 -20.45
C GLU A 121 -11.55 -13.38 -20.08
N GLU A 122 -11.78 -13.58 -18.78
CA GLU A 122 -12.65 -14.62 -18.25
C GLU A 122 -14.15 -14.36 -18.49
N ASP A 123 -14.50 -13.13 -18.90
CA ASP A 123 -15.87 -12.75 -19.21
C ASP A 123 -16.22 -12.96 -20.69
N ASP A 124 -15.25 -13.42 -21.50
CA ASP A 124 -15.53 -13.81 -22.88
C ASP A 124 -16.41 -15.06 -22.91
N LEU A 125 -17.56 -14.93 -23.60
CA LEU A 125 -18.46 -16.04 -23.82
C LEU A 125 -17.71 -17.13 -24.60
N SER A 126 -17.64 -18.33 -24.03
CA SER A 126 -17.21 -19.53 -24.76
C SER A 126 -18.02 -19.61 -26.06
N PRO A 127 -17.41 -19.99 -27.20
CA PRO A 127 -18.16 -20.18 -28.44
C PRO A 127 -19.36 -21.08 -28.15
N PRO A 128 -20.55 -20.74 -28.68
CA PRO A 128 -21.75 -21.52 -28.43
C PRO A 128 -21.45 -22.97 -28.82
N GLU A 129 -21.72 -23.90 -27.90
CA GLU A 129 -21.59 -25.32 -28.19
C GLU A 129 -22.40 -25.62 -29.46
N GLU A 130 -21.73 -26.18 -30.48
CA GLU A 130 -22.41 -26.56 -31.72
C GLU A 130 -23.45 -27.63 -31.40
N ILE A 131 -24.73 -27.25 -31.43
CA ILE A 131 -25.85 -28.18 -31.24
C ILE A 131 -26.22 -28.84 -32.57
N TYR A 132 -26.29 -30.16 -32.58
CA TYR A 132 -26.67 -30.95 -33.76
C TYR A 132 -28.13 -31.37 -33.63
N CYS A 133 -29.02 -30.72 -34.38
CA CYS A 133 -30.45 -31.04 -34.40
C CYS A 133 -30.81 -31.90 -35.62
N TYR A 134 -31.46 -33.04 -35.37
CA TYR A 134 -31.92 -33.96 -36.40
C TYR A 134 -33.45 -34.04 -36.41
N ASN A 135 -34.04 -33.98 -37.61
CA ASN A 135 -35.47 -34.16 -37.79
C ASN A 135 -35.82 -35.64 -37.66
N SER A 136 -36.61 -36.00 -36.65
CA SER A 136 -37.23 -37.32 -36.54
C SER A 136 -38.69 -37.26 -37.00
N LEU A 137 -39.32 -38.41 -37.23
CA LEU A 137 -40.66 -38.53 -37.86
C LEU A 137 -41.82 -37.88 -37.06
N GLY A 138 -41.57 -37.35 -35.86
CA GLY A 138 -42.57 -36.63 -35.07
C GLY A 138 -42.03 -35.55 -34.12
N ASN A 139 -40.71 -35.34 -34.04
CA ASN A 139 -40.11 -34.30 -33.20
C ASN A 139 -38.67 -33.95 -33.66
N VAL A 140 -38.17 -32.78 -33.26
CA VAL A 140 -36.78 -32.37 -33.48
C VAL A 140 -35.97 -32.73 -32.23
N ASN A 141 -34.97 -33.59 -32.39
CA ASN A 141 -34.06 -33.96 -31.30
C ASN A 141 -32.71 -33.27 -31.50
N CYS A 142 -32.26 -32.50 -30.51
CA CYS A 142 -30.98 -31.80 -30.52
C CYS A 142 -29.99 -32.46 -29.55
N PHE A 143 -28.76 -32.66 -29.99
CA PHE A 143 -27.70 -33.31 -29.23
C PHE A 143 -26.44 -32.45 -29.17
N ALA A 144 -25.67 -32.58 -28.09
CA ALA A 144 -24.40 -31.89 -27.88
C ALA A 144 -23.23 -32.53 -28.67
N THR A 145 -23.40 -33.76 -29.17
CA THR A 145 -22.39 -34.47 -29.98
C THR A 145 -23.02 -35.05 -31.24
N PRO A 146 -22.30 -35.05 -32.38
CA PRO A 146 -22.81 -35.60 -33.62
C PRO A 146 -22.94 -37.12 -33.52
N GLN A 147 -24.03 -37.67 -34.04
CA GLN A 147 -24.24 -39.12 -34.02
C GLN A 147 -23.25 -39.81 -34.99
N PRO A 148 -22.49 -40.83 -34.54
CA PRO A 148 -21.60 -41.58 -35.42
C PRO A 148 -22.45 -42.51 -36.33
N TYR A 149 -22.69 -42.06 -37.55
CA TYR A 149 -23.19 -42.82 -38.72
C TYR A 149 -24.35 -43.82 -38.52
N GLY A 150 -25.53 -43.41 -39.01
CA GLY A 150 -26.32 -44.25 -39.94
C GLY A 150 -26.88 -45.58 -39.44
N GLN A 151 -27.25 -45.73 -38.16
CA GLN A 151 -28.08 -46.88 -37.75
C GLN A 151 -29.56 -46.51 -37.84
N GLY A 152 -30.18 -46.97 -38.92
CA GLY A 152 -31.63 -47.00 -39.04
C GLY A 152 -32.25 -47.77 -37.88
N ASN A 153 -33.26 -47.16 -37.28
CA ASN A 153 -34.36 -47.79 -36.56
C ASN A 153 -33.98 -49.01 -35.71
N SER A 154 -33.34 -48.79 -34.56
CA SER A 154 -33.52 -49.69 -33.42
C SER A 154 -34.27 -48.93 -32.34
N THR A 155 -35.58 -49.19 -32.27
CA THR A 155 -36.43 -48.81 -31.15
C THR A 155 -35.90 -49.46 -29.88
N ILE A 156 -35.12 -48.71 -29.11
CA ILE A 156 -34.99 -48.98 -27.69
C ILE A 156 -36.24 -48.36 -27.06
N ASP A 157 -37.28 -49.20 -27.01
CA ASP A 157 -38.30 -49.15 -25.97
C ASP A 157 -37.62 -48.86 -24.63
N HIS A 158 -38.20 -48.01 -23.80
CA HIS A 158 -38.15 -47.93 -22.32
C HIS A 158 -38.40 -46.49 -21.86
N ILE A 159 -39.50 -46.36 -21.13
CA ILE A 159 -40.03 -45.17 -20.47
C ILE A 159 -39.15 -44.77 -19.27
N SER A 160 -38.91 -43.47 -19.06
CA SER A 160 -39.07 -42.86 -17.72
C SER A 160 -39.09 -41.34 -17.81
N GLY A 161 -40.23 -40.75 -17.45
CA GLY A 161 -40.43 -39.31 -17.49
C GLY A 161 -39.80 -38.57 -16.31
N LYS A 162 -39.60 -37.26 -16.53
CA LYS A 162 -40.03 -36.25 -15.56
C LYS A 162 -40.48 -34.99 -16.31
N PRO A 163 -41.76 -34.58 -16.19
CA PRO A 163 -42.21 -33.29 -16.67
C PRO A 163 -41.76 -32.24 -15.66
N GLY A 164 -40.95 -31.28 -16.10
CA GLY A 164 -40.53 -30.20 -15.23
C GLY A 164 -39.54 -29.28 -15.91
N LEU A 165 -40.06 -28.33 -16.70
CA LEU A 165 -39.63 -26.93 -16.76
C LEU A 165 -40.50 -26.22 -17.81
N ILE A 166 -41.72 -25.86 -17.38
CA ILE A 166 -42.46 -24.75 -17.98
C ILE A 166 -42.06 -23.53 -17.16
N ARG A 167 -41.38 -22.60 -17.84
CA ARG A 167 -41.18 -21.15 -17.58
C ARG A 167 -40.58 -20.70 -16.24
#